data_AF-X1H193-F1
#
_entry.id   AF-X1H193-F1
#
_cell.length_a   1.000
_cell.length_b   1.000
_cell.length_c   1.000
_cell.angle_alpha   90.00
_cell.angle_beta   90.00
_cell.angle_gamma   90.00
#
_symmetry.space_group_name_H-M   'P 1'
#
loop_
_entity.id
_entity.type
_entity.pdbx_description
1 polymer ?
#
loop_
_entity_poly.entity_id
_entity_poly.type
_entity_poly.pdbx_seq_one_letter_code
_entity_poly.pdbx_strand_id
1 'polypeptide(L)'
;YPYIVVVIFKIMIFFGASNIESMLIGVRLFSGLMSMITVIVAYYFGKKLYGKFVGIIASGFVAIWFDFIFWSTRTMTDSIAMNFFFLAAYLVYCCIQKEQKNTEKSKRKFFTKKTIQSFFAGISVGLAFMFKFPVAAIGLPLFIWIIVHKKWKELAFFTGSIILVVIVQGLIDLATWGSFLHSAIAFLDYNIFSGGATIHGLDPFGTYAALLVDSYLEYFIIFLLFIIIALQKDKKTLYLGSIVVFYLLIFTIIKHKEYR
;
A
#
# COMPACT_ATOMS: atom_id res chain seq x y z
N TYR A 1 -0.73 -15.39 1.57
CA TYR A 1 0.70 -15.75 1.75
C TYR A 1 0.95 -17.08 2.51
N PRO A 2 0.16 -18.17 2.34
CA PRO A 2 0.44 -19.44 3.05
C PRO A 2 1.84 -20.00 2.79
N TYR A 3 2.33 -19.92 1.56
CA TYR A 3 3.68 -20.40 1.23
C TYR A 3 4.79 -19.68 2.00
N ILE A 4 4.68 -18.36 2.20
CA ILE A 4 5.64 -17.60 3.00
C ILE A 4 5.61 -18.09 4.45
N VAL A 5 4.41 -18.32 5.01
CA VAL A 5 4.25 -18.88 6.36
C VAL A 5 4.89 -20.26 6.47
N VAL A 6 4.67 -21.14 5.49
CA VAL A 6 5.26 -22.49 5.46
C VAL A 6 6.79 -22.42 5.40
N VAL A 7 7.36 -21.51 4.60
CA VAL A 7 8.81 -21.31 4.53
C VAL A 7 9.34 -20.84 5.88
N ILE A 8 8.68 -19.86 6.52
CA ILE A 8 9.07 -19.38 7.85
C ILE A 8 8.99 -20.52 8.86
N PHE A 9 7.92 -21.33 8.85
CA PHE A 9 7.78 -22.47 9.75
C PHE A 9 8.89 -23.50 9.55
N LYS A 10 9.24 -23.82 8.31
CA LYS A 10 10.37 -24.72 8.02
C LYS A 10 11.69 -24.18 8.55
N ILE A 11 11.94 -22.88 8.40
CA ILE A 11 13.12 -22.21 8.95
C ILE A 11 13.12 -22.29 10.49
N MET A 12 11.98 -22.01 11.13
CA MET A 12 11.86 -22.10 12.60
C MET A 12 12.09 -23.52 13.12
N ILE A 13 11.51 -24.54 12.46
CA ILE A 13 11.73 -25.95 12.79
C ILE A 13 13.21 -26.32 12.65
N PHE A 14 13.87 -25.85 11.58
CA PHE A 14 15.30 -26.06 11.38
C PHE A 14 16.15 -25.47 12.53
N PHE A 15 15.74 -24.34 13.09
CA PHE A 15 16.35 -23.74 14.29
C PHE A 15 15.88 -24.37 15.62
N GLY A 16 15.16 -25.49 15.58
CA GLY A 16 14.76 -26.23 16.78
C GLY A 16 13.46 -25.76 17.44
N ALA A 17 12.64 -24.94 16.76
CA ALA A 17 11.32 -24.59 17.27
C ALA A 17 10.39 -25.82 17.21
N SER A 18 10.01 -26.34 18.37
CA SER A 18 9.07 -27.46 18.52
C SER A 18 7.64 -27.02 18.80
N ASN A 19 7.45 -25.84 19.42
CA ASN A 19 6.15 -25.34 19.81
C ASN A 19 5.55 -24.39 18.76
N ILE A 20 4.22 -24.43 18.61
CA ILE A 20 3.47 -23.57 17.68
C ILE A 20 3.69 -22.08 18.02
N GLU A 21 3.72 -21.73 19.31
CA GLU A 21 3.95 -20.35 19.76
C GLU A 21 5.29 -19.80 19.26
N SER A 22 6.36 -20.60 19.34
CA SER A 22 7.68 -20.24 18.81
C SER A 22 7.66 -20.04 17.30
N MET A 23 6.92 -20.88 16.56
CA MET A 23 6.76 -20.73 15.11
C MET A 23 5.99 -19.44 14.75
N LEU A 24 4.95 -19.11 15.52
CA LEU A 24 4.17 -17.88 15.34
C LEU A 24 5.00 -16.62 15.59
N ILE A 25 5.95 -16.64 16.54
CA ILE A 25 6.88 -15.53 16.74
C ILE A 25 7.65 -15.23 15.45
N GLY A 26 8.09 -16.25 14.71
CA GLY A 26 8.79 -16.06 13.43
C GLY A 26 7.94 -15.32 12.39
N VAL A 27 6.64 -15.64 12.29
CA VAL A 27 5.72 -14.96 11.36
C VAL A 27 5.44 -13.53 11.80
N ARG A 28 5.28 -13.30 13.11
CA ARG A 28 5.09 -11.94 13.67
C ARG A 28 6.33 -11.08 13.47
N LEU A 29 7.52 -11.64 13.67
CA LEU A 29 8.78 -10.97 13.41
C LEU A 29 8.90 -10.59 11.93
N PHE A 30 8.57 -11.50 11.02
CA PHE A 30 8.52 -11.20 9.58
C PHE A 30 7.57 -10.04 9.26
N SER A 31 6.36 -10.05 9.83
CA SER A 31 5.38 -8.97 9.64
C SER A 31 5.88 -7.62 10.19
N GLY A 32 6.49 -7.61 11.38
CA GLY A 32 7.11 -6.42 11.96
C GLY A 32 8.33 -5.91 11.18
N LEU A 33 9.12 -6.81 10.59
CA LEU A 33 10.20 -6.42 9.68
C LEU A 33 9.64 -5.78 8.40
N MET A 34 8.52 -6.28 7.88
CA MET A 34 7.86 -5.68 6.72
C MET A 34 7.29 -4.28 7.04
N SER A 35 6.79 -4.04 8.26
CA SER A 35 6.30 -2.69 8.62
C SER A 35 7.42 -1.64 8.72
N MET A 36 8.68 -2.04 8.86
CA MET A 36 9.81 -1.10 8.79
C MET A 36 9.88 -0.38 7.45
N ILE A 37 9.33 -0.96 6.37
CA ILE A 37 9.19 -0.28 5.09
C ILE A 37 8.42 1.04 5.28
N THR A 38 7.30 1.02 6.01
CA THR A 38 6.46 2.20 6.22
C THR A 38 7.18 3.26 7.05
N VAL A 39 7.93 2.86 8.10
CA VAL A 39 8.73 3.78 8.92
C VAL A 39 9.81 4.47 8.08
N ILE A 40 10.55 3.69 7.28
CA ILE A 40 11.63 4.21 6.41
C ILE A 40 11.04 5.13 5.33
N VAL A 41 9.95 4.71 4.69
CA VAL A 41 9.27 5.50 3.66
C VAL A 41 8.72 6.79 4.25
N ALA A 42 8.13 6.78 5.44
CA ALA A 42 7.63 7.98 6.11
C ALA A 42 8.74 9.03 6.32
N TYR A 43 9.94 8.59 6.74
CA TYR A 43 11.10 9.49 6.84
C TYR A 43 11.43 10.15 5.50
N TYR A 44 11.57 9.35 4.43
CA TYR A 44 11.93 9.87 3.12
C TYR A 44 10.82 10.74 2.51
N PHE A 45 9.56 10.39 2.75
CA PHE A 45 8.40 11.16 2.30
C PHE A 45 8.37 12.54 2.96
N GLY A 46 8.43 12.58 4.30
CA GLY A 46 8.47 13.83 5.08
C GLY A 46 9.70 14.67 4.76
N LYS A 47 10.88 14.04 4.65
CA LYS A 47 12.13 14.71 4.26
C LYS A 47 12.00 15.42 2.92
N LYS A 48 11.33 14.79 1.95
CA LYS A 48 11.23 15.31 0.58
C LYS A 48 10.12 16.35 0.40
N LEU A 49 9.10 16.33 1.26
CA LEU A 49 8.03 17.34 1.27
C LEU A 49 8.42 18.60 2.03
N TYR A 50 8.93 18.45 3.26
CA TYR A 50 9.09 19.58 4.19
C TYR A 50 10.45 19.65 4.89
N GLY A 51 11.40 18.78 4.53
CA GLY A 51 12.76 18.78 5.06
C GLY A 51 13.03 17.73 6.14
N LYS A 52 14.32 17.57 6.48
CA LYS A 52 14.83 16.46 7.30
C LYS A 52 14.11 16.31 8.64
N PHE A 53 13.83 17.43 9.32
CA PHE A 53 13.19 17.42 10.63
C PHE A 53 11.78 16.82 10.59
N VAL A 54 10.96 17.21 9.60
CA VAL A 54 9.62 16.64 9.41
C VAL A 54 9.69 15.15 9.05
N GLY A 55 10.70 14.74 8.29
CA GLY A 55 10.98 13.33 8.05
C GLY A 55 11.19 12.53 9.34
N ILE A 56 12.03 13.04 10.26
CA ILE A 56 12.30 12.37 11.54
C ILE A 56 11.02 12.27 12.38
N ILE A 57 10.27 13.36 12.50
CA ILE A 57 8.99 13.36 13.22
C ILE A 57 8.02 12.35 12.60
N ALA A 58 7.85 12.35 11.28
CA ALA A 58 6.94 11.44 10.60
C ALA A 58 7.32 9.97 10.83
N SER A 59 8.60 9.61 10.70
CA SER A 59 9.04 8.24 10.99
C SER A 59 8.93 7.86 12.45
N GLY A 60 9.23 8.79 13.36
CA GLY A 60 9.10 8.57 14.80
C GLY A 60 7.65 8.31 15.19
N PHE A 61 6.74 9.14 14.66
CA PHE A 61 5.30 8.99 14.85
C PHE A 61 4.80 7.62 14.36
N VAL A 62 5.12 7.24 13.12
CA VAL A 62 4.73 5.92 12.56
C VAL A 62 5.32 4.76 13.36
N ALA A 63 6.53 4.91 13.91
CA ALA A 63 7.19 3.86 14.68
C ALA A 63 6.58 3.63 16.07
N ILE A 64 5.98 4.66 16.68
CA ILE A 64 5.44 4.59 18.05
C ILE A 64 3.91 4.54 18.10
N TRP A 65 3.23 4.89 17.02
CA TRP A 65 1.78 4.96 16.99
C TRP A 65 1.15 3.57 17.15
N PHE A 66 0.25 3.46 18.13
CA PHE A 66 -0.24 2.18 18.61
C PHE A 66 -0.92 1.34 17.52
N ASP A 67 -1.67 1.94 16.59
CA ASP A 67 -2.29 1.17 15.50
C ASP A 67 -1.24 0.56 14.58
N PHE A 68 -0.20 1.31 14.20
CA PHE A 68 0.84 0.78 13.32
C PHE A 68 1.57 -0.38 14.01
N ILE A 69 1.82 -0.28 15.31
CA ILE A 69 2.42 -1.37 16.11
C ILE A 69 1.46 -2.56 16.17
N PHE A 70 0.20 -2.34 16.54
CA PHE A 70 -0.81 -3.38 16.65
C PHE A 70 -0.96 -4.15 15.34
N TRP A 71 -1.19 -3.45 14.23
CA TRP A 71 -1.36 -4.04 12.90
C TRP A 71 -0.09 -4.66 12.35
N SER A 72 1.11 -4.16 12.72
CA SER A 72 2.37 -4.75 12.26
C SER A 72 2.63 -6.15 12.81
N THR A 73 2.16 -6.43 14.03
CA THR A 73 2.37 -7.75 14.67
C THR A 73 1.30 -8.77 14.29
N ARG A 74 0.19 -8.33 13.71
CA ARG A 74 -0.90 -9.21 13.26
C ARG A 74 -0.53 -9.84 11.92
N THR A 75 -0.85 -11.12 11.78
CA THR A 75 -0.62 -11.90 10.56
C THR A 75 -1.72 -11.62 9.52
N MET A 76 -1.95 -10.34 9.21
CA MET A 76 -2.98 -9.89 8.28
C MET A 76 -2.36 -9.39 6.97
N THR A 77 -2.95 -9.79 5.85
CA THR A 77 -2.46 -9.40 4.52
C THR A 77 -2.58 -7.91 4.27
N ASP A 78 -3.57 -7.26 4.88
CA ASP A 78 -3.78 -5.81 4.88
C ASP A 78 -2.52 -5.02 5.17
N SER A 79 -1.89 -5.32 6.30
CA SER A 79 -0.77 -4.54 6.82
C SER A 79 0.44 -4.65 5.88
N ILE A 80 0.72 -5.87 5.38
CA ILE A 80 1.79 -6.11 4.42
C ILE A 80 1.49 -5.41 3.08
N ALA A 81 0.25 -5.51 2.58
CA ALA A 81 -0.15 -4.86 1.33
C ALA A 81 0.00 -3.33 1.41
N MET A 82 -0.42 -2.72 2.53
CA MET A 82 -0.32 -1.28 2.72
C MET A 82 1.13 -0.79 2.84
N ASN A 83 2.04 -1.59 3.39
CA ASN A 83 3.48 -1.24 3.41
C ASN A 83 4.03 -1.08 1.97
N PHE A 84 3.71 -2.02 1.08
CA PHE A 84 4.12 -1.94 -0.33
C PHE A 84 3.38 -0.83 -1.08
N PHE A 85 2.10 -0.63 -0.81
CA PHE A 85 1.35 0.46 -1.41
C PHE A 85 1.93 1.84 -1.03
N PHE A 86 2.30 2.04 0.24
CA PHE A 86 2.90 3.29 0.70
C PHE A 86 4.28 3.53 0.07
N LEU A 87 5.08 2.47 -0.09
CA LEU A 87 6.32 2.52 -0.87
C LEU A 87 6.07 2.92 -2.33
N ALA A 88 5.04 2.36 -2.98
CA ALA A 88 4.66 2.73 -4.34
C ALA A 88 4.29 4.22 -4.43
N ALA A 89 3.46 4.70 -3.50
CA ALA A 89 3.08 6.11 -3.43
C ALA A 89 4.32 7.02 -3.31
N TYR A 90 5.34 6.61 -2.56
CA TYR A 90 6.60 7.34 -2.48
C TYR A 90 7.39 7.38 -3.78
N LEU A 91 7.53 6.23 -4.43
CA LEU A 91 8.28 6.11 -5.67
C LEU A 91 7.62 6.87 -6.82
N VAL A 92 6.29 6.84 -6.92
CA VAL A 92 5.52 7.63 -7.89
C VAL A 92 5.71 9.13 -7.64
N TYR A 93 5.64 9.57 -6.38
CA TYR A 93 5.93 10.96 -6.03
C TYR A 93 7.35 11.38 -6.45
N CYS A 94 8.34 10.51 -6.28
CA CYS A 94 9.71 10.76 -6.73
C CYS A 94 9.83 10.88 -8.25
N CYS A 95 9.09 10.07 -8.99
CA CYS A 95 9.05 10.07 -10.44
C CYS A 95 8.46 11.39 -10.99
N ILE A 96 7.39 11.86 -10.35
CA ILE A 96 6.62 13.03 -10.79
C ILE A 96 7.36 14.34 -10.57
N GLN A 97 8.21 14.44 -9.53
CA GLN A 97 8.94 15.67 -9.26
C GLN A 97 9.80 16.14 -10.45
N LYS A 98 9.71 17.45 -10.75
CA LYS A 98 10.52 18.11 -11.78
C LYS A 98 12.01 18.01 -11.39
N GLU A 99 12.83 17.55 -12.32
CA GLU A 99 14.29 17.59 -12.16
C GLU A 99 14.79 19.03 -12.29
N GLN A 100 15.72 19.40 -11.42
CA GLN A 100 16.47 20.65 -11.53
C GLN A 100 17.34 20.60 -12.80
N LYS A 101 17.34 21.72 -13.56
CA LYS A 101 17.75 21.88 -14.97
C LYS A 101 19.11 21.29 -15.43
N ASN A 102 19.97 20.74 -14.56
CA ASN A 102 21.35 20.34 -14.92
C ASN A 102 21.51 18.96 -15.61
N THR A 103 20.43 18.32 -16.08
CA THR A 103 20.47 16.94 -16.61
C THR A 103 20.04 16.79 -18.07
N GLU A 104 20.42 17.73 -18.94
CA GLU A 104 20.22 17.57 -20.39
C GLU A 104 20.93 16.34 -20.97
N LYS A 105 22.06 15.91 -20.38
CA LYS A 105 22.75 14.65 -20.75
C LYS A 105 22.00 13.37 -20.30
N SER A 106 21.06 13.44 -19.35
CA SER A 106 20.34 12.27 -18.83
C SER A 106 19.15 11.85 -19.70
N LYS A 107 18.58 12.79 -20.48
CA LYS A 107 17.39 12.55 -21.32
C LYS A 107 17.61 11.54 -22.44
N ARG A 108 18.86 11.25 -22.83
CA ARG A 108 19.18 10.26 -23.89
C ARG A 108 19.24 8.80 -23.40
N LYS A 109 19.25 8.51 -22.09
CA LYS A 109 19.27 7.13 -21.60
C LYS A 109 17.86 6.53 -21.55
N PHE A 110 17.70 5.33 -22.10
CA PHE A 110 16.45 4.57 -22.03
C PHE A 110 16.09 4.23 -20.57
N PHE A 111 17.07 3.84 -19.75
CA PHE A 111 16.91 3.66 -18.31
C PHE A 111 17.38 4.91 -17.55
N THR A 112 16.44 5.64 -16.94
CA THR A 112 16.72 6.74 -16.02
C THR A 112 16.37 6.34 -14.60
N LYS A 113 16.88 7.08 -13.61
CA LYS A 113 16.49 6.88 -12.21
C LYS A 113 14.97 6.89 -12.02
N LYS A 114 14.24 7.73 -12.78
CA LYS A 114 12.79 7.83 -12.75
C LYS A 114 12.08 6.62 -13.34
N THR A 115 12.57 6.06 -14.45
CA THR A 115 11.98 4.83 -15.02
C THR A 115 12.20 3.65 -14.09
N ILE A 116 13.37 3.55 -13.45
CA ILE A 116 13.65 2.53 -12.42
C ILE A 116 12.71 2.70 -11.22
N GLN A 117 12.55 3.93 -10.71
CA GLN A 117 11.61 4.22 -9.63
C GLN A 117 10.17 3.86 -10.01
N SER A 118 9.75 4.18 -11.23
CA SER A 118 8.42 3.85 -11.74
C SER A 118 8.20 2.35 -11.86
N PHE A 119 9.22 1.62 -12.33
CA PHE A 119 9.21 0.16 -12.39
C PHE A 119 9.08 -0.47 -10.99
N PHE A 120 9.87 -0.02 -10.01
CA PHE A 120 9.75 -0.51 -8.63
C PHE A 120 8.43 -0.08 -7.96
N ALA A 121 7.88 1.08 -8.33
CA ALA A 121 6.57 1.49 -7.87
C ALA A 121 5.49 0.53 -8.37
N GLY A 122 5.53 0.14 -9.63
CA GLY A 122 4.57 -0.82 -10.20
C GLY A 122 4.73 -2.23 -9.65
N ILE A 123 5.97 -2.69 -9.42
CA ILE A 123 6.21 -3.93 -8.65
C ILE A 123 5.54 -3.84 -7.27
N SER A 124 5.72 -2.72 -6.57
CA SER A 124 5.17 -2.54 -5.22
C SER A 124 3.64 -2.55 -5.21
N VAL A 125 2.98 -1.91 -6.18
CA VAL A 125 1.51 -2.01 -6.35
C VAL A 125 1.08 -3.44 -6.70
N GLY A 126 1.80 -4.10 -7.60
CA GLY A 126 1.52 -5.49 -7.97
C GLY A 126 1.63 -6.44 -6.77
N LEU A 127 2.66 -6.28 -5.93
CA LEU A 127 2.81 -7.04 -4.70
C LEU A 127 1.67 -6.74 -3.72
N ALA A 128 1.32 -5.46 -3.55
CA ALA A 128 0.19 -5.08 -2.70
C ALA A 128 -1.12 -5.76 -3.15
N PHE A 129 -1.36 -5.83 -4.47
CA PHE A 129 -2.47 -6.58 -5.07
C PHE A 129 -2.41 -8.08 -4.78
N MET A 130 -1.24 -8.72 -4.91
CA MET A 130 -1.07 -10.15 -4.58
C MET A 130 -1.40 -10.47 -3.12
N PHE A 131 -1.07 -9.56 -2.20
CA PHE A 131 -1.43 -9.73 -0.79
C PHE A 131 -2.92 -9.44 -0.55
N LYS A 132 -3.47 -8.40 -1.19
CA LYS A 132 -4.87 -8.02 -1.02
C LYS A 132 -5.47 -7.38 -2.29
N PHE A 133 -6.37 -8.10 -2.95
CA PHE A 133 -6.97 -7.69 -4.23
C PHE A 133 -7.65 -6.30 -4.22
N PRO A 134 -8.41 -5.90 -3.18
CA PRO A 134 -8.98 -4.56 -3.09
C PRO A 134 -7.97 -3.42 -3.23
N VAL A 135 -6.70 -3.65 -2.92
CA VAL A 135 -5.65 -2.62 -3.00
C VAL A 135 -5.39 -2.18 -4.43
N ALA A 136 -5.71 -3.00 -5.44
CA ALA A 136 -5.64 -2.59 -6.84
C ALA A 136 -6.49 -1.36 -7.12
N ALA A 137 -7.68 -1.26 -6.52
CA ALA A 137 -8.55 -0.11 -6.71
C ALA A 137 -7.90 1.17 -6.16
N ILE A 138 -7.29 1.08 -4.97
CA ILE A 138 -6.56 2.18 -4.31
C ILE A 138 -5.32 2.61 -5.13
N GLY A 139 -4.84 1.79 -6.05
CA GLY A 139 -3.78 2.14 -7.01
C GLY A 139 -4.16 3.24 -8.01
N LEU A 140 -5.46 3.50 -8.23
CA LEU A 140 -5.92 4.37 -9.31
C LEU A 140 -5.41 5.83 -9.22
N PRO A 141 -5.38 6.49 -8.05
CA PRO A 141 -4.80 7.83 -7.92
C PRO A 141 -3.34 7.88 -8.37
N LEU A 142 -2.55 6.81 -8.13
CA LEU A 142 -1.15 6.74 -8.57
C LEU A 142 -1.05 6.81 -10.10
N PHE A 143 -1.89 6.06 -10.81
CA PHE A 143 -2.00 6.13 -12.27
C PHE A 143 -2.38 7.53 -12.75
N ILE A 144 -3.45 8.09 -12.18
CA ILE A 144 -3.97 9.42 -12.55
C ILE A 144 -2.86 10.47 -12.40
N TRP A 145 -2.10 10.43 -11.31
CA TRP A 145 -1.02 11.38 -11.06
C TRP A 145 0.13 11.29 -12.07
N ILE A 146 0.48 10.10 -12.54
CA ILE A 146 1.49 9.93 -13.60
C ILE A 146 0.96 10.48 -14.94
N ILE A 147 -0.31 10.22 -15.27
CA ILE A 147 -0.98 10.68 -16.49
C ILE A 147 -1.11 12.20 -16.51
N VAL A 148 -1.58 12.83 -15.42
CA VAL A 148 -1.73 14.29 -15.29
C VAL A 148 -0.40 15.01 -15.49
N HIS A 149 0.70 14.40 -15.06
CA HIS A 149 2.05 14.93 -15.28
C HIS A 149 2.68 14.56 -16.64
N LYS A 150 1.91 13.92 -17.53
CA LYS A 150 2.29 13.53 -18.89
C LYS A 150 3.57 12.70 -18.94
N LYS A 151 3.77 11.83 -17.94
CA LYS A 151 4.95 10.96 -17.79
C LYS A 151 4.74 9.61 -18.46
N TRP A 152 4.50 9.61 -19.77
CA TRP A 152 4.10 8.42 -20.53
C TRP A 152 5.12 7.28 -20.48
N LYS A 153 6.42 7.62 -20.51
CA LYS A 153 7.47 6.61 -20.41
C LYS A 153 7.44 5.94 -19.04
N GLU A 154 7.37 6.72 -17.97
CA GLU A 154 7.30 6.19 -16.61
C GLU A 154 5.99 5.45 -16.36
N LEU A 155 4.88 5.90 -16.97
CA LEU A 155 3.62 5.16 -16.99
C LEU A 155 3.80 3.77 -17.60
N ALA A 156 4.47 3.64 -18.75
CA ALA A 156 4.71 2.34 -19.39
C ALA A 156 5.56 1.40 -18.51
N PHE A 157 6.58 1.91 -17.81
CA PHE A 157 7.36 1.10 -16.86
C PHE A 157 6.54 0.70 -15.63
N PHE A 158 5.69 1.60 -15.13
CA PHE A 158 4.79 1.34 -14.01
C PHE A 158 3.73 0.29 -14.37
N THR A 159 3.05 0.45 -15.50
CA THR A 159 2.05 -0.51 -15.97
C THR A 159 2.69 -1.84 -16.33
N GLY A 160 3.83 -1.84 -17.03
CA GLY A 160 4.54 -3.05 -17.42
C GLY A 160 5.00 -3.89 -16.22
N SER A 161 5.45 -3.24 -15.14
CA SER A 161 5.80 -3.94 -13.91
C SER A 161 4.59 -4.45 -13.13
N ILE A 162 3.46 -3.74 -13.11
CA ILE A 162 2.21 -4.26 -12.55
C ILE A 162 1.78 -5.51 -13.32
N ILE A 163 1.76 -5.45 -14.66
CA ILE A 163 1.41 -6.58 -15.52
C ILE A 163 2.34 -7.77 -15.25
N LEU A 164 3.65 -7.54 -15.12
CA LEU A 164 4.61 -8.59 -14.78
C LEU A 164 4.23 -9.31 -13.49
N VAL A 165 3.91 -8.56 -12.42
CA VAL A 165 3.53 -9.17 -11.14
C VAL A 165 2.16 -9.86 -11.21
N VAL A 166 1.21 -9.31 -11.97
CA VAL A 166 -0.09 -9.97 -12.22
C VAL A 166 0.09 -11.27 -12.99
N ILE A 167 1.01 -11.33 -13.96
CA ILE A 167 1.35 -12.58 -14.66
C ILE A 167 1.94 -13.58 -13.68
N VAL A 168 2.85 -13.17 -12.79
CA VAL A 168 3.39 -14.06 -11.75
C VAL A 168 2.28 -14.60 -10.86
N GLN A 169 1.34 -13.76 -10.42
CA GLN A 169 0.16 -14.20 -9.67
C GLN A 169 -0.69 -15.21 -10.46
N GLY A 170 -0.94 -14.93 -11.74
CA GLY A 170 -1.72 -15.82 -12.58
C GLY A 170 -1.04 -17.16 -12.84
N LEU A 171 0.29 -17.20 -12.94
CA LEU A 171 1.06 -18.45 -13.02
C LEU A 171 1.01 -19.25 -11.72
N ILE A 172 1.05 -18.57 -10.56
CA ILE A 172 0.83 -19.21 -9.26
C ILE A 172 -0.58 -19.80 -9.20
N ASP A 173 -1.60 -19.05 -9.62
CA ASP A 173 -2.99 -19.53 -9.65
C ASP A 173 -3.16 -20.71 -10.64
N LEU A 174 -2.50 -20.67 -11.80
CA LEU A 174 -2.54 -21.77 -12.77
C LEU A 174 -1.92 -23.05 -12.17
N ALA A 175 -0.81 -22.93 -11.46
CA ALA A 175 -0.14 -24.06 -10.83
C ALA A 175 -0.89 -24.62 -9.60
N THR A 176 -1.68 -23.79 -8.92
CA THR A 176 -2.39 -24.16 -7.68
C THR A 176 -3.84 -24.57 -7.90
N TRP A 177 -4.55 -23.87 -8.79
CA TRP A 177 -5.98 -24.04 -9.06
C TRP A 177 -6.29 -24.55 -10.48
N GLY A 178 -5.29 -24.68 -11.35
CA GLY A 178 -5.48 -25.11 -12.74
C GLY A 178 -6.05 -24.03 -13.67
N SER A 179 -6.22 -22.79 -13.18
CA SER A 179 -6.77 -21.67 -13.96
C SER A 179 -6.03 -20.36 -13.66
N PHE A 180 -5.76 -19.57 -14.70
CA PHE A 180 -5.02 -18.32 -14.60
C PHE A 180 -5.87 -17.23 -13.92
N LEU A 181 -5.30 -16.56 -12.91
CA LEU A 181 -5.97 -15.54 -12.09
C LEU A 181 -7.23 -16.03 -11.36
N HIS A 182 -7.35 -17.34 -11.12
CA HIS A 182 -8.49 -17.94 -10.44
C HIS A 182 -8.84 -17.23 -9.12
N SER A 183 -7.83 -16.93 -8.29
CA SER A 183 -8.04 -16.32 -6.98
C SER A 183 -8.64 -14.91 -7.07
N ALA A 184 -8.17 -14.12 -8.04
CA ALA A 184 -8.65 -12.76 -8.24
C ALA A 184 -10.07 -12.75 -8.84
N ILE A 185 -10.36 -13.65 -9.79
CA ILE A 185 -11.68 -13.78 -10.40
C ILE A 185 -12.70 -14.25 -9.35
N ALA A 186 -12.38 -15.29 -8.58
CA ALA A 186 -13.24 -15.78 -7.51
C ALA A 186 -13.51 -14.71 -6.45
N PHE A 187 -12.50 -13.90 -6.11
CA PHE A 187 -12.69 -12.75 -5.23
C PHE A 187 -13.70 -11.74 -5.80
N LEU A 188 -13.54 -11.34 -7.06
CA LEU A 188 -14.44 -10.39 -7.71
C LEU A 188 -15.86 -10.95 -7.84
N ASP A 189 -15.98 -12.22 -8.21
CA ASP A 189 -17.27 -12.90 -8.31
C ASP A 189 -18.00 -12.90 -6.97
N TYR A 190 -17.34 -13.36 -5.90
CA TYR A 190 -17.95 -13.43 -4.59
C TYR A 190 -18.33 -12.04 -4.03
N ASN A 191 -17.46 -11.05 -4.19
CA ASN A 191 -17.63 -9.74 -3.55
C ASN A 191 -18.47 -8.75 -4.36
N ILE A 192 -18.51 -8.88 -5.69
CA ILE A 192 -19.14 -7.88 -6.57
C ILE A 192 -20.30 -8.48 -7.36
N PHE A 193 -20.12 -9.65 -7.99
CA PHE A 193 -21.09 -10.16 -8.97
C PHE A 193 -22.16 -11.07 -8.36
N SER A 194 -21.75 -12.05 -7.55
CA SER A 194 -22.62 -13.10 -6.98
C SER A 194 -23.36 -12.66 -5.71
N GLY A 195 -23.15 -11.42 -5.24
CA GLY A 195 -23.81 -10.88 -4.05
C GLY A 195 -23.42 -11.56 -2.73
N GLY A 196 -22.40 -12.42 -2.72
CA GLY A 196 -21.96 -13.18 -1.53
C GLY A 196 -21.59 -12.28 -0.35
N ALA A 197 -21.05 -11.09 -0.63
CA ALA A 197 -20.75 -10.08 0.38
C ALA A 197 -22.00 -9.60 1.16
N THR A 198 -23.21 -9.68 0.58
CA THR A 198 -24.43 -9.22 1.26
C THR A 198 -24.85 -10.10 2.44
N ILE A 199 -24.37 -11.35 2.49
CA ILE A 199 -24.64 -12.31 3.58
C ILE A 199 -24.03 -11.82 4.90
N HIS A 200 -22.95 -11.05 4.83
CA HIS A 200 -22.21 -10.55 5.99
C HIS A 200 -22.74 -9.18 6.49
N GLY A 201 -23.90 -8.75 6.00
CA GLY A 201 -24.57 -7.51 6.43
C GLY A 201 -24.31 -6.30 5.54
N LEU A 202 -25.20 -5.31 5.62
CA LEU A 202 -25.12 -4.04 4.91
C LEU A 202 -25.14 -2.91 5.92
N ASP A 203 -24.16 -2.03 5.84
CA ASP A 203 -24.06 -0.88 6.72
C ASP A 203 -24.32 0.43 5.97
N PRO A 204 -24.93 1.44 6.63
CA PRO A 204 -25.16 2.76 6.05
C PRO A 204 -23.87 3.41 5.52
N PHE A 205 -23.99 4.28 4.52
CA PHE A 205 -22.86 5.01 3.93
C PHE A 205 -21.99 5.70 5.00
N GLY A 206 -22.59 6.31 6.03
CA GLY A 206 -21.87 7.03 7.09
C GLY A 206 -21.06 6.17 8.08
N THR A 207 -21.19 4.84 8.10
CA THR A 207 -20.64 4.00 9.18
C THR A 207 -19.12 4.15 9.36
N TYR A 208 -18.32 4.15 8.29
CA TYR A 208 -16.86 4.33 8.42
C TYR A 208 -16.47 5.72 8.91
N ALA A 209 -17.22 6.77 8.52
CA ALA A 209 -16.98 8.11 9.03
C ALA A 209 -17.34 8.19 10.53
N ALA A 210 -18.46 7.59 10.93
CA ALA A 210 -18.85 7.51 12.33
C ALA A 210 -17.82 6.73 13.17
N LEU A 211 -17.34 5.59 12.68
CA LEU A 211 -16.30 4.79 13.34
C LEU A 211 -14.96 5.53 13.44
N LEU A 212 -14.55 6.25 12.39
CA LEU A 212 -13.33 7.07 12.43
C LEU A 212 -13.43 8.19 13.45
N VAL A 213 -14.60 8.83 13.54
CA VAL A 213 -14.89 9.84 14.56
C VAL A 213 -14.85 9.17 15.93
N ASP A 214 -15.62 8.11 16.17
CA ASP A 214 -15.71 7.46 17.48
C ASP A 214 -14.35 6.93 17.99
N SER A 215 -13.59 6.25 17.12
CA SER A 215 -12.29 5.66 17.49
C SER A 215 -11.15 6.67 17.60
N TYR A 216 -11.23 7.81 16.89
CA TYR A 216 -10.10 8.73 16.76
C TYR A 216 -10.43 10.21 16.99
N LEU A 217 -11.60 10.56 17.53
CA LEU A 217 -12.04 11.96 17.66
C LEU A 217 -10.97 12.85 18.30
N GLU A 218 -10.37 12.36 19.38
CA GLU A 218 -9.34 13.05 20.17
C GLU A 218 -8.10 13.40 19.32
N TYR A 219 -7.75 12.52 18.38
CA TYR A 219 -6.62 12.70 17.47
C TYR A 219 -7.02 13.39 16.16
N PHE A 220 -8.28 13.24 15.75
CA PHE A 220 -8.81 13.70 14.47
C PHE A 220 -8.65 15.20 14.31
N ILE A 221 -8.91 15.98 15.38
CA ILE A 221 -8.75 17.44 15.36
C ILE A 221 -7.29 17.83 15.09
N ILE A 222 -6.35 17.15 15.74
CA ILE A 222 -4.90 17.41 15.58
C ILE A 222 -4.46 17.04 14.16
N PHE A 223 -4.87 15.88 13.65
CA PHE A 223 -4.57 15.47 12.27
C PHE A 223 -5.18 16.40 11.24
N LEU A 224 -6.44 16.82 11.44
CA LEU A 224 -7.14 17.75 10.56
C LEU A 224 -6.40 19.09 10.51
N LEU A 225 -5.96 19.60 11.66
CA LEU A 225 -5.15 20.82 11.73
C LEU A 225 -3.83 20.67 10.97
N PHE A 226 -3.11 19.55 11.12
CA PHE A 226 -1.90 19.29 10.34
C PHE A 226 -2.17 19.16 8.84
N ILE A 227 -3.27 18.55 8.44
CA ILE A 227 -3.67 18.44 7.02
C ILE A 227 -3.96 19.84 6.46
N ILE A 228 -4.71 20.68 7.17
CA ILE A 228 -5.02 22.05 6.73
C ILE A 228 -3.74 22.87 6.57
N ILE A 229 -2.84 22.86 7.57
CA ILE A 229 -1.54 23.54 7.49
C ILE A 229 -0.72 23.01 6.30
N ALA A 230 -0.71 21.70 6.09
CA ALA A 230 0.03 21.06 5.01
C ALA A 230 -0.53 21.44 3.62
N LEU A 231 -1.86 21.52 3.47
CA LEU A 231 -2.55 21.90 2.24
C LEU A 231 -2.32 23.37 1.88
N GLN A 232 -2.24 24.26 2.87
CA GLN A 232 -1.93 25.68 2.64
C GLN A 232 -0.51 25.89 2.13
N LYS A 233 0.43 25.00 2.50
CA LYS A 233 1.85 25.18 2.23
C LYS A 233 2.30 24.68 0.85
N ASP A 234 1.74 23.57 0.35
CA ASP A 234 2.17 23.02 -0.95
C ASP A 234 1.04 22.26 -1.66
N LYS A 235 0.87 22.51 -2.98
CA LYS A 235 0.00 21.70 -3.84
C LYS A 235 0.43 20.23 -3.91
N LYS A 236 1.68 19.92 -3.55
CA LYS A 236 2.17 18.53 -3.44
C LYS A 236 1.46 17.73 -2.34
N THR A 237 0.89 18.39 -1.34
CA THR A 237 0.07 17.74 -0.30
C THR A 237 -1.22 17.17 -0.88
N LEU A 238 -1.73 17.76 -1.97
CA LEU A 238 -2.90 17.23 -2.68
C LEU A 238 -2.67 15.82 -3.23
N TYR A 239 -1.41 15.45 -3.52
CA TYR A 239 -1.09 14.07 -3.91
C TYR A 239 -1.47 13.07 -2.83
N LEU A 240 -0.98 13.27 -1.61
CA LEU A 240 -1.34 12.41 -0.47
C LEU A 240 -2.83 12.50 -0.16
N GLY A 241 -3.36 13.72 -0.11
CA GLY A 241 -4.78 13.95 0.17
C GLY A 241 -5.66 13.19 -0.82
N SER A 242 -5.34 13.19 -2.11
CA SER A 242 -6.11 12.46 -3.12
C SER A 242 -6.10 10.94 -2.92
N ILE A 243 -4.97 10.36 -2.47
CA ILE A 243 -4.89 8.92 -2.18
C ILE A 243 -5.80 8.56 -1.01
N VAL A 244 -5.73 9.34 0.08
CA VAL A 244 -6.53 9.12 1.29
C VAL A 244 -8.02 9.34 1.01
N VAL A 245 -8.37 10.44 0.34
CA VAL A 245 -9.77 10.74 -0.02
C VAL A 245 -10.32 9.66 -0.94
N PHE A 246 -9.56 9.22 -1.93
CA PHE A 246 -10.00 8.16 -2.83
C PHE A 246 -10.19 6.82 -2.12
N TYR A 247 -9.29 6.47 -1.19
CA TYR A 247 -9.44 5.31 -0.32
C TYR A 247 -10.75 5.39 0.46
N LEU A 248 -10.98 6.49 1.18
CA LEU A 248 -12.20 6.69 1.97
C LEU A 248 -13.45 6.60 1.08
N LEU A 249 -13.45 7.24 -0.08
CA LEU A 249 -14.58 7.19 -1.01
C LEU A 249 -14.90 5.77 -1.48
N ILE A 250 -13.90 4.98 -1.89
CA ILE A 250 -14.11 3.59 -2.31
C ILE A 250 -14.74 2.77 -1.19
N PHE A 251 -14.15 2.80 0.01
CA PHE A 251 -14.65 1.98 1.12
C PHE A 251 -16.00 2.47 1.65
N THR A 252 -16.34 3.75 1.46
CA THR A 252 -17.65 4.27 1.83
C THR A 252 -18.74 3.90 0.82
N ILE A 253 -18.39 3.79 -0.46
CA ILE A 253 -19.30 3.37 -1.55
C ILE A 253 -19.61 1.87 -1.47
N ILE A 254 -18.66 1.05 -1.03
CA ILE A 254 -18.88 -0.39 -0.82
C ILE A 254 -19.86 -0.56 0.35
N LYS A 255 -21.05 -1.07 0.03
CA LYS A 255 -22.16 -1.23 1.00
C LYS A 255 -21.86 -2.25 2.09
N HIS A 256 -21.03 -3.24 1.77
CA HIS A 256 -20.62 -4.25 2.72
C HIS A 256 -19.46 -3.71 3.58
N LYS A 257 -19.69 -3.62 4.89
CA LYS A 257 -18.69 -3.15 5.84
C LYS A 257 -18.55 -4.21 6.91
N GLU A 258 -17.34 -4.71 7.07
CA GLU A 258 -16.99 -5.52 8.23
C GLU A 258 -16.13 -4.64 9.14
N TYR A 259 -16.67 -4.28 10.30
CA TYR A 259 -15.83 -3.86 11.41
C TYR A 259 -15.50 -5.13 12.20
N ARG A 260 -14.22 -5.51 12.21
CA ARG A 260 -13.69 -6.65 12.97
C ARG A 260 -12.62 -6.17 13.93
#